data_AF-V5NME5-F1
#
_entry.id   AF-V5NME5-F1
#
_cell.length_a   1.000
_cell.length_b   1.000
_cell.length_c   1.000
_cell.angle_alpha   90.00
_cell.angle_beta   90.00
_cell.angle_gamma   90.00
#
_symmetry.space_group_name_H-M   'P 1'
#
loop_
_entity.id
_entity.type
_entity.pdbx_description
1 polymer ?
#
loop_
_entity_poly.entity_id
_entity_poly.type
_entity_poly.pdbx_seq_one_letter_code
_entity_poly.pdbx_strand_id
1 'polypeptide(L)'
;MLDYKEGVEFNAYTDPNILEHARLVSVASSVGYGMSFLSWLCKEMQKRAELFKQFKVKDLSDYRKHGEMPRLIVVIDEFQVLFSDNSSKGKESVEQSLNTLLKKDRSYGVHLVLATQTMRGTDINPSFKAQIANRIALPMDAEDSSSVVFWAMMRLVSLSGQKVFSTTTGGIKNTTPR
;
A
#
# COMPACT_ATOMS: atom_id res chain seq x y z
N MET A 1 2.83 -6.32 -8.03
CA MET A 1 3.01 -4.91 -8.39
C MET A 1 1.96 -4.58 -9.43
N LEU A 2 1.14 -3.56 -9.18
CA LEU A 2 0.11 -3.08 -10.11
C LEU A 2 0.48 -1.69 -10.59
N ASP A 3 0.68 -1.53 -11.90
CA ASP A 3 0.90 -0.25 -12.57
C ASP A 3 -0.39 0.14 -13.31
N TYR A 4 -0.94 1.32 -13.01
CA TYR A 4 -2.11 1.89 -13.69
C TYR A 4 -1.76 2.97 -14.73
N LYS A 5 -0.48 3.29 -14.89
CA LYS A 5 0.03 4.17 -15.94
C LYS A 5 0.17 3.39 -17.24
N GLU A 6 0.64 4.02 -18.32
CA GLU A 6 0.91 3.41 -19.63
C GLU A 6 1.96 2.26 -19.62
N GLY A 7 2.28 1.72 -18.44
CA GLY A 7 3.03 0.50 -18.27
C GLY A 7 4.53 0.70 -18.15
N VAL A 8 5.00 1.94 -18.03
CA VAL A 8 6.42 2.26 -18.13
C VAL A 8 7.17 2.02 -16.82
N GLU A 9 6.50 2.05 -15.66
CA GLU A 9 7.20 2.10 -14.37
C GLU A 9 7.62 0.71 -13.88
N PHE A 10 6.77 -0.30 -14.05
CA PHE A 10 7.10 -1.68 -13.64
C PHE A 10 7.59 -2.59 -14.75
N ASN A 11 7.66 -2.11 -16.01
CA ASN A 11 8.28 -2.84 -17.11
C ASN A 11 9.76 -3.16 -16.87
N ALA A 12 10.47 -2.36 -16.06
CA ALA A 12 11.85 -2.68 -15.69
C ALA A 12 11.98 -4.01 -14.91
N TYR A 13 10.88 -4.51 -14.36
CA TYR A 13 10.82 -5.74 -13.56
C TYR A 13 10.08 -6.89 -14.26
N THR A 14 9.80 -6.74 -15.56
CA THR A 14 9.25 -7.80 -16.42
C THR A 14 10.37 -8.42 -17.25
N ASP A 15 10.05 -9.44 -18.06
CA ASP A 15 10.99 -10.18 -18.90
C ASP A 15 11.93 -9.24 -19.68
N PRO A 16 13.28 -9.34 -19.54
CA PRO A 16 14.05 -10.43 -18.90
C PRO A 16 14.46 -10.21 -17.43
N ASN A 17 14.16 -9.05 -16.84
CA ASN A 17 14.60 -8.66 -15.50
C ASN A 17 13.56 -8.99 -14.43
N ILE A 18 12.97 -10.19 -14.50
CA ILE A 18 11.96 -10.63 -13.53
C ILE A 18 12.62 -10.72 -12.15
N LEU A 19 12.11 -9.95 -11.20
CA LEU A 19 12.53 -10.08 -9.81
C LEU A 19 12.15 -11.48 -9.31
N GLU A 20 13.12 -12.24 -8.78
CA GLU A 20 12.89 -13.62 -8.28
C GLU A 20 11.73 -13.72 -7.27
N HIS A 21 11.48 -12.64 -6.53
CA HIS A 21 10.43 -12.56 -5.52
C HIS A 21 9.11 -11.96 -6.04
N ALA A 22 9.07 -11.47 -7.29
CA ALA A 22 7.87 -10.92 -7.88
C ALA A 22 6.93 -12.04 -8.33
N ARG A 23 5.93 -12.32 -7.49
CA ARG A 23 4.88 -13.28 -7.81
C ARG A 23 3.90 -12.77 -8.88
N LEU A 24 3.78 -11.45 -9.02
CA LEU A 24 2.88 -10.81 -9.95
C LEU A 24 3.37 -9.40 -10.27
N VAL A 25 3.55 -9.10 -11.56
CA VAL A 25 3.74 -7.75 -12.09
C VAL A 25 2.67 -7.56 -13.17
N SER A 26 1.74 -6.65 -12.94
CA SER A 26 0.69 -6.29 -13.91
C SER A 26 0.94 -4.86 -14.37
N VAL A 27 1.26 -4.75 -15.65
CA VAL A 27 1.60 -3.52 -16.34
C VAL A 27 0.34 -3.04 -17.09
N ALA A 28 -0.01 -1.75 -17.01
CA ALA A 28 -1.24 -1.18 -17.59
C ALA A 28 -2.52 -1.89 -17.12
N SER A 29 -2.68 -1.98 -15.79
CA SER A 29 -3.79 -2.68 -15.15
C SER A 29 -5.12 -1.94 -15.36
N SER A 30 -6.19 -2.69 -15.59
CA SER A 30 -7.56 -2.13 -15.59
C SER A 30 -8.12 -2.07 -14.17
N VAL A 31 -9.08 -1.16 -13.93
CA VAL A 31 -9.76 -1.05 -12.62
C VAL A 31 -10.37 -2.38 -12.20
N GLY A 32 -11.02 -3.09 -13.12
CA GLY A 32 -11.61 -4.41 -12.86
C GLY A 32 -10.58 -5.47 -12.45
N TYR A 33 -9.37 -5.41 -13.02
CA TYR A 33 -8.26 -6.26 -12.58
C TYR A 33 -7.84 -5.91 -11.15
N GLY A 34 -7.71 -4.62 -10.84
CA GLY A 34 -7.46 -4.12 -9.48
C GLY A 34 -8.44 -4.63 -8.44
N MET A 35 -9.73 -4.50 -8.72
CA MET A 35 -10.79 -4.98 -7.83
C MET A 35 -10.68 -6.49 -7.60
N SER A 36 -10.42 -7.26 -8.67
CA SER A 36 -10.23 -8.71 -8.58
C SER A 36 -8.99 -9.07 -7.74
N PHE A 37 -7.89 -8.34 -7.92
CA PHE A 37 -6.68 -8.51 -7.15
C PHE A 37 -6.88 -8.17 -5.65
N LEU A 38 -7.55 -7.07 -5.34
CA LEU A 38 -7.88 -6.69 -3.96
C LEU A 38 -8.77 -7.75 -3.29
N SER A 39 -9.77 -8.26 -4.00
CA SER A 39 -10.60 -9.38 -3.53
C SER A 39 -9.78 -10.64 -3.25
N TRP A 40 -8.86 -10.99 -4.16
CA TRP A 40 -7.94 -12.11 -3.96
C TRP A 40 -7.05 -11.91 -2.73
N LEU A 41 -6.52 -10.71 -2.54
CA LEU A 41 -5.64 -10.39 -1.41
C LEU A 41 -6.40 -10.49 -0.07
N CYS A 42 -7.65 -10.05 -0.01
CA CYS A 42 -8.53 -10.24 1.14
C CYS A 42 -8.74 -11.75 1.45
N LYS A 43 -8.95 -12.58 0.43
CA LYS A 43 -9.09 -14.05 0.60
C LYS A 43 -7.79 -14.69 1.09
N GLU A 44 -6.64 -14.26 0.58
CA GLU A 44 -5.33 -14.73 1.05
C GLU A 44 -5.12 -14.36 2.53
N MET A 45 -5.49 -13.15 2.96
CA MET A 45 -5.45 -12.78 4.38
C MET A 45 -6.37 -13.65 5.24
N GLN A 46 -7.57 -13.96 4.78
CA GLN A 46 -8.49 -14.85 5.48
C GLN A 46 -7.91 -16.26 5.63
N LYS A 47 -7.31 -16.81 4.57
CA LYS A 47 -6.62 -18.10 4.61
C LYS A 47 -5.48 -18.11 5.64
N ARG A 48 -4.67 -17.04 5.70
CA ARG A 48 -3.62 -16.89 6.72
C ARG A 48 -4.21 -16.84 8.13
N ALA A 49 -5.32 -16.13 8.31
CA ALA A 49 -6.00 -16.06 9.60
C ALA A 49 -6.49 -17.43 10.10
N GLU A 50 -7.03 -18.25 9.21
CA GLU A 50 -7.47 -19.60 9.52
C GLU A 50 -6.30 -20.50 9.91
N LEU A 51 -5.19 -20.45 9.17
CA LEU A 51 -3.97 -21.17 9.52
C LEU A 51 -3.44 -20.73 10.88
N PHE A 52 -3.40 -19.43 11.16
CA PHE A 52 -2.89 -18.93 12.43
C PHE A 52 -3.74 -19.40 13.61
N LYS A 53 -5.07 -19.45 13.42
CA LYS A 53 -6.01 -20.00 14.40
C LYS A 53 -5.77 -21.50 14.63
N GLN A 54 -5.55 -22.28 13.56
CA GLN A 54 -5.28 -23.73 13.66
C GLN A 54 -4.01 -24.02 14.48
N PHE A 55 -2.93 -23.25 14.24
CA PHE A 55 -1.67 -23.39 14.95
C PHE A 55 -1.61 -22.60 16.27
N LYS A 56 -2.70 -21.91 16.66
CA LYS A 56 -2.79 -21.06 17.87
C LYS A 56 -1.69 -19.99 17.96
N VAL A 57 -1.34 -19.40 16.83
CA VAL A 57 -0.35 -18.33 16.72
C VAL A 57 -1.02 -16.99 16.43
N LYS A 58 -0.37 -15.89 16.81
CA LYS A 58 -0.93 -14.52 16.72
C LYS A 58 -0.50 -13.76 15.47
N ASP A 59 0.64 -14.12 14.87
CA ASP A 59 1.24 -13.39 13.76
C ASP A 59 2.09 -14.30 12.86
N LEU A 60 2.52 -13.76 11.72
CA LEU A 60 3.33 -14.46 10.73
C LEU A 60 4.66 -14.97 11.30
N SER A 61 5.29 -14.24 12.22
CA SER A 61 6.59 -14.64 12.78
C SER A 61 6.45 -15.89 13.64
N ASP A 62 5.36 -15.99 14.40
CA ASP A 62 5.03 -17.19 15.17
C ASP A 62 4.59 -18.35 14.27
N TYR A 63 3.82 -18.08 13.21
CA TYR A 63 3.43 -19.11 12.23
C TYR A 63 4.65 -19.73 11.54
N ARG A 64 5.66 -18.92 11.21
CA ARG A 64 6.91 -19.37 10.55
C ARG A 64 7.72 -20.41 11.33
N LYS A 65 7.42 -20.63 12.60
CA LYS A 65 7.98 -21.73 13.41
C LYS A 65 7.40 -23.10 13.05
N HIS A 66 6.25 -23.12 12.37
CA HIS A 66 5.48 -24.33 12.04
C HIS A 66 5.41 -24.62 10.53
N GLY A 67 5.65 -23.63 9.69
CA GLY A 67 5.65 -23.79 8.23
C GLY A 67 6.14 -22.55 7.50
N GLU A 68 6.49 -22.70 6.22
CA GLU A 68 6.95 -21.58 5.41
C GLU A 68 5.79 -20.72 4.92
N MET A 69 5.91 -19.41 5.13
CA MET A 69 4.94 -18.43 4.59
C MET A 69 5.65 -17.12 4.26
N PRO A 70 5.67 -16.68 2.99
CA PRO A 70 6.32 -15.44 2.59
C PRO A 70 5.53 -14.20 3.03
N ARG A 71 6.26 -13.11 3.27
CA ARG A 71 5.65 -11.78 3.39
C ARG A 71 5.20 -11.34 2.01
N LEU A 72 4.04 -10.69 1.93
CA LEU A 72 3.55 -10.10 0.69
C LEU A 72 3.76 -8.58 0.76
N ILE A 73 4.57 -8.06 -0.15
CA ILE A 73 4.69 -6.62 -0.38
C ILE A 73 3.91 -6.31 -1.65
N VAL A 74 2.86 -5.52 -1.50
CA VAL A 74 1.93 -5.16 -2.56
C VAL A 74 2.14 -3.70 -2.89
N VAL A 75 2.73 -3.44 -4.06
CA VAL A 75 2.91 -2.09 -4.58
C VAL A 75 1.81 -1.81 -5.61
N ILE A 76 1.07 -0.74 -5.40
CA ILE A 76 0.06 -0.20 -6.32
C ILE A 76 0.49 1.21 -6.68
N ASP A 77 0.93 1.40 -7.91
CA ASP A 77 1.23 2.71 -8.47
C ASP A 77 -0.04 3.34 -9.05
N GLU A 78 -0.12 4.67 -9.00
CA GLU A 78 -1.31 5.45 -9.38
C GLU A 78 -2.61 4.88 -8.77
N PHE A 79 -2.60 4.55 -7.46
CA PHE A 79 -3.69 3.82 -6.81
C PHE A 79 -5.05 4.55 -6.88
N GLN A 80 -5.06 5.87 -7.08
CA GLN A 80 -6.29 6.65 -7.23
C GLN A 80 -7.09 6.25 -8.46
N VAL A 81 -6.46 5.63 -9.48
CA VAL A 81 -7.16 5.09 -10.65
C VAL A 81 -8.13 3.98 -10.26
N LEU A 82 -7.89 3.24 -9.17
CA LEU A 82 -8.87 2.27 -8.64
C LEU A 82 -10.21 2.92 -8.28
N PHE A 83 -10.23 4.22 -8.01
CA PHE A 83 -11.41 5.00 -7.64
C PHE A 83 -12.02 5.76 -8.82
N SER A 84 -11.48 5.61 -10.03
CA SER A 84 -11.96 6.33 -11.22
C SER A 84 -13.18 5.68 -11.88
N ASP A 85 -13.62 4.51 -11.42
CA ASP A 85 -14.88 3.94 -11.89
C ASP A 85 -16.05 4.84 -11.49
N ASN A 86 -16.88 5.20 -12.47
CA ASN A 86 -18.05 6.06 -12.29
C ASN A 86 -19.18 5.35 -11.53
N SER A 87 -19.08 4.03 -11.32
CA SER A 87 -20.05 3.30 -10.50
C SER A 87 -19.80 3.51 -9.00
N SER A 88 -20.82 3.96 -8.27
CA SER A 88 -20.76 4.11 -6.81
C SER A 88 -20.40 2.79 -6.10
N LYS A 89 -20.89 1.67 -6.63
CA LYS A 89 -20.61 0.31 -6.12
C LYS A 89 -19.15 -0.10 -6.30
N GLY A 90 -18.52 0.27 -7.42
CA GLY A 90 -17.10 -0.01 -7.68
C GLY A 90 -16.20 0.69 -6.66
N LYS A 91 -16.41 2.00 -6.49
CA LYS A 91 -15.68 2.81 -5.48
C LYS A 91 -15.85 2.26 -4.08
N GLU A 92 -17.09 1.94 -3.68
CA GLU A 92 -17.37 1.38 -2.35
C GLU A 92 -16.67 0.02 -2.12
N SER A 93 -16.67 -0.87 -3.13
CA SER A 93 -16.01 -2.17 -3.03
C SER A 93 -14.48 -2.04 -2.89
N VAL A 94 -13.86 -1.11 -3.61
CA VAL A 94 -12.44 -0.78 -3.49
C VAL A 94 -12.15 -0.24 -2.09
N GLU A 95 -12.94 0.72 -1.59
CA GLU A 95 -12.81 1.26 -0.24
C GLU A 95 -12.92 0.16 0.82
N GLN A 96 -13.95 -0.68 0.76
CA GLN A 96 -14.14 -1.77 1.72
C GLN A 96 -12.97 -2.74 1.72
N SER A 97 -12.46 -3.10 0.54
CA SER A 97 -11.32 -4.01 0.40
C SER A 97 -10.07 -3.39 1.02
N LEU A 98 -9.71 -2.16 0.62
CA LEU A 98 -8.51 -1.50 1.13
C LEU A 98 -8.61 -1.22 2.64
N ASN A 99 -9.78 -0.81 3.15
CA ASN A 99 -10.01 -0.66 4.59
C ASN A 99 -9.81 -1.98 5.35
N THR A 100 -10.23 -3.10 4.77
CA THR A 100 -10.04 -4.42 5.38
C THR A 100 -8.56 -4.80 5.42
N LEU A 101 -7.84 -4.54 4.33
CA LEU A 101 -6.41 -4.79 4.22
C LEU A 101 -5.66 -3.94 5.25
N LEU A 102 -5.82 -2.61 5.24
CA LEU A 102 -5.09 -1.68 6.13
C LEU A 102 -5.31 -1.93 7.63
N LYS A 103 -6.45 -2.48 8.04
CA LYS A 103 -6.73 -2.78 9.45
C LYS A 103 -6.09 -4.08 9.94
N LYS A 104 -5.83 -5.04 9.04
CA LYS A 104 -5.49 -6.42 9.40
C LYS A 104 -4.15 -6.89 8.81
N ASP A 105 -3.54 -6.14 7.91
CA ASP A 105 -2.39 -6.54 7.09
C ASP A 105 -1.16 -6.94 7.91
N ARG A 106 -0.82 -6.18 8.95
CA ARG A 106 0.49 -6.26 9.63
C ARG A 106 0.73 -7.61 10.31
N SER A 107 -0.28 -8.17 10.96
CA SER A 107 -0.15 -9.46 11.68
C SER A 107 -0.05 -10.64 10.70
N TYR A 108 -0.73 -10.55 9.55
CA TYR A 108 -0.72 -11.60 8.51
C TYR A 108 0.46 -11.47 7.53
N GLY A 109 1.33 -10.48 7.74
CA GLY A 109 2.53 -10.22 6.94
C GLY A 109 2.23 -9.80 5.51
N VAL A 110 1.15 -9.05 5.33
CA VAL A 110 0.84 -8.32 4.11
C VAL A 110 1.20 -6.85 4.36
N HIS A 111 1.78 -6.19 3.37
CA HIS A 111 2.15 -4.78 3.45
C HIS A 111 1.77 -4.09 2.14
N LEU A 112 0.94 -3.06 2.22
CA LEU A 112 0.56 -2.26 1.07
C LEU A 112 1.46 -1.02 0.95
N VAL A 113 1.95 -0.78 -0.25
CA VAL A 113 2.61 0.45 -0.68
C VAL A 113 1.73 1.06 -1.77
N LEU A 114 1.10 2.18 -1.45
CA LEU A 114 0.22 2.92 -2.35
C LEU A 114 0.96 4.17 -2.81
N ALA A 115 1.15 4.32 -4.11
CA ALA A 115 1.81 5.45 -4.74
C ALA A 115 0.85 6.19 -5.68
N THR A 116 1.05 7.50 -5.81
CA THR A 116 0.25 8.38 -6.65
C THR A 116 1.03 9.65 -6.95
N GLN A 117 0.93 10.15 -8.18
CA GLN A 117 1.48 11.43 -8.61
C GLN A 117 0.53 12.59 -8.32
N THR A 118 -0.78 12.35 -8.34
CA THR A 118 -1.78 13.39 -8.05
C THR A 118 -3.02 12.84 -7.38
N MET A 119 -3.51 13.59 -6.39
CA MET A 119 -4.79 13.35 -5.73
C MET A 119 -5.89 14.27 -6.27
N ARG A 120 -5.61 15.08 -7.31
CA ARG A 120 -6.57 16.03 -7.91
C ARG A 120 -7.77 15.32 -8.51
N GLY A 121 -8.96 15.86 -8.26
CA GLY A 121 -10.22 15.31 -8.80
C GLY A 121 -10.57 13.91 -8.29
N THR A 122 -9.91 13.43 -7.23
CA THR A 122 -10.16 12.11 -6.67
C THR A 122 -11.20 12.18 -5.55
N ASP A 123 -12.33 11.49 -5.73
CA ASP A 123 -13.37 11.33 -4.70
C ASP A 123 -12.96 10.27 -3.65
N ILE A 124 -11.71 10.30 -3.19
CA ILE A 124 -11.24 9.34 -2.19
C ILE A 124 -11.72 9.80 -0.82
N ASN A 125 -12.48 8.92 -0.14
CA ASN A 125 -13.05 9.18 1.17
C ASN A 125 -11.99 9.57 2.21
N PRO A 126 -12.16 10.70 2.94
CA PRO A 126 -11.23 11.13 3.99
C PRO A 126 -10.99 10.06 5.09
N SER A 127 -11.99 9.23 5.39
CA SER A 127 -11.88 8.16 6.37
C SER A 127 -10.91 7.06 5.93
N PHE A 128 -10.83 6.77 4.63
CA PHE A 128 -9.85 5.86 4.07
C PHE A 128 -8.45 6.47 4.20
N LYS A 129 -8.29 7.75 3.83
CA LYS A 129 -7.00 8.46 3.94
C LYS A 129 -6.47 8.43 5.37
N ALA A 130 -7.33 8.59 6.37
CA ALA A 130 -6.96 8.57 7.79
C ALA A 130 -6.35 7.23 8.28
N GLN A 131 -6.63 6.12 7.60
CA GLN A 131 -6.08 4.80 7.97
C GLN A 131 -4.63 4.60 7.50
N ILE A 132 -4.17 5.39 6.53
CA ILE A 132 -2.79 5.33 6.04
C ILE A 132 -1.90 6.13 6.97
N ALA A 133 -1.33 5.46 7.98
CA ALA A 133 -0.54 6.09 9.03
C ALA A 133 0.85 6.59 8.56
N ASN A 134 1.53 5.78 7.75
CA ASN A 134 2.85 6.13 7.21
C ASN A 134 2.65 6.76 5.84
N ARG A 135 3.16 7.99 5.67
CA ARG A 135 3.06 8.74 4.42
C ARG A 135 4.43 9.30 4.08
N ILE A 136 4.76 9.22 2.80
CA ILE A 136 5.97 9.78 2.23
C ILE A 136 5.54 10.75 1.14
N ALA A 137 5.92 12.01 1.28
CA ALA A 137 5.71 13.02 0.25
C ALA A 137 7.07 13.38 -0.35
N LEU A 138 7.17 13.22 -1.67
CA LEU A 138 8.31 13.66 -2.48
C LEU A 138 8.08 15.10 -2.95
N PRO A 139 9.11 15.83 -3.42
CA PRO A 139 8.94 17.16 -3.97
C PRO A 139 7.87 17.16 -5.08
N MET A 140 6.88 18.02 -4.92
CA MET A 140 5.72 18.14 -5.81
C MET A 140 5.34 19.62 -5.96
N ASP A 141 4.60 19.95 -7.01
CA ASP A 141 4.15 21.32 -7.26
C ASP A 141 3.25 21.84 -6.12
N ALA A 142 3.22 23.16 -5.93
CA ALA A 142 2.63 23.80 -4.74
C ALA A 142 1.13 23.46 -4.53
N GLU A 143 0.39 23.23 -5.60
CA GLU A 143 -1.03 22.88 -5.55
C GLU A 143 -1.26 21.42 -5.10
N ASP A 144 -0.48 20.44 -5.60
CA ASP A 144 -0.54 19.04 -5.15
C ASP A 144 -0.03 18.90 -3.72
N SER A 145 0.98 19.70 -3.36
CA SER A 145 1.52 19.82 -2.01
C SER A 145 0.39 20.11 -1.02
N SER A 146 -0.52 21.05 -1.27
CA SER A 146 -1.61 21.36 -0.33
C SER A 146 -2.51 20.16 0.05
N SER A 147 -2.76 19.26 -0.91
CA SER A 147 -3.61 18.08 -0.71
C SER A 147 -2.95 16.96 0.11
N VAL A 148 -1.62 16.90 0.09
CA VAL A 148 -0.79 15.90 0.80
C VAL A 148 -0.22 16.48 2.11
N VAL A 149 0.18 17.75 2.09
CA VAL A 149 0.91 18.49 3.14
C VAL A 149 0.01 19.06 4.22
N PHE A 150 -1.26 19.38 3.94
CA PHE A 150 -2.20 19.82 5.00
C PHE A 150 -2.47 18.73 6.06
N TRP A 151 -1.95 17.51 5.86
CA TRP A 151 -2.30 16.32 6.60
C TRP A 151 -1.14 15.67 7.39
N ALA A 152 0.00 16.35 7.50
CA ALA A 152 1.21 15.81 8.11
C ALA A 152 1.88 16.84 9.04
N MET A 153 2.07 16.50 10.32
CA MET A 153 3.09 17.16 11.14
C MET A 153 4.45 16.79 10.52
N MET A 154 4.99 17.65 9.67
CA MET A 154 6.14 17.34 8.84
C MET A 154 7.41 17.14 9.67
N ARG A 155 8.07 16.01 9.48
CA ARG A 155 9.51 15.89 9.72
C ARG A 155 10.21 15.81 8.37
N LEU A 156 11.09 16.77 8.12
CA LEU A 156 11.94 16.78 6.92
C LEU A 156 13.02 15.72 7.10
N VAL A 157 13.05 14.74 6.20
CA VAL A 157 14.04 13.68 6.16
C VAL A 157 14.78 13.81 4.82
N SER A 158 16.08 14.06 4.87
CA SER A 158 16.90 14.06 3.65
C SER A 158 17.35 12.64 3.34
N LEU A 159 16.99 12.14 2.17
CA LEU A 159 17.56 10.92 1.60
C LEU A 159 18.23 11.32 0.27
N SER A 160 19.52 11.03 0.14
CA SER A 160 20.29 11.13 -1.12
C SER A 160 20.07 12.44 -1.91
N GLY A 161 20.12 13.59 -1.23
CA GLY A 161 19.99 14.91 -1.87
C GLY A 161 18.57 15.34 -2.23
N GLN A 162 17.56 14.48 -2.05
CA GLN A 162 16.15 14.83 -2.18
C GLN A 162 15.55 15.14 -0.80
N LYS A 163 14.73 16.20 -0.73
CA LYS A 163 13.95 16.54 0.47
C LYS A 163 12.70 15.66 0.48
N VAL A 164 12.67 14.68 1.37
CA VAL A 164 11.53 13.77 1.56
C VAL A 164 10.84 14.14 2.86
N PHE A 165 9.51 14.12 2.89
CA PHE A 165 8.75 14.32 4.11
C PHE A 165 8.15 13.00 4.56
N SER A 166 8.35 12.62 5.82
CA SER A 166 7.80 11.39 6.40
C SER A 166 7.06 11.66 7.69
N THR A 167 5.91 11.02 7.90
CA THR A 167 5.23 10.97 9.20
C THR A 167 5.32 9.58 9.81
N THR A 168 5.79 9.49 11.05
CA THR A 168 5.70 8.27 11.86
C THR A 168 4.79 8.55 13.04
N THR A 169 3.64 7.89 13.10
CA THR A 169 2.77 7.90 14.28
C THR A 169 3.36 6.97 15.34
N GLY A 170 4.40 7.45 16.03
CA GLY A 170 5.10 6.71 17.08
C GLY A 170 5.86 7.69 17.97
N GLY A 171 5.42 7.79 19.23
CA GLY A 171 5.96 8.74 20.20
C GLY A 171 7.47 8.66 20.37
N ILE A 172 8.07 9.83 20.58
CA ILE A 172 9.49 10.04 20.82
C ILE A 172 9.92 9.24 22.07
N LYS A 173 10.72 8.19 21.90
CA LYS A 173 11.63 7.74 22.95
C LYS A 173 12.99 8.37 22.65
N ASN A 174 13.34 9.39 23.43
CA ASN A 174 14.69 9.94 23.48
C ASN A 174 15.63 8.85 23.98
N THR A 175 16.47 8.33 23.09
CA THR A 175 17.72 7.68 23.47
C THR A 175 18.85 8.59 23.04
N THR A 176 19.43 9.26 24.02
CA THR A 176 20.65 10.06 23.89
C THR A 176 21.80 9.13 23.48
N PRO A 177 22.60 9.46 22.44
CA PRO A 177 23.81 8.71 22.14
C PRO A 177 24.89 8.99 23.20
N ARG A 178 25.53 7.93 23.69
CA ARG A 178 26.86 7.99 24.32
C ARG A 178 27.93 8.02 23.25
#